data_AF-A0A5P8E765-F1
#
_entry.id   AF-A0A5P8E765-F1
#
_cell.length_a   1.000
_cell.length_b   1.000
_cell.length_c   1.000
_cell.angle_alpha   90.00
_cell.angle_beta   90.00
_cell.angle_gamma   90.00
#
_symmetry.space_group_name_H-M   'P 1'
#
loop_
_entity.id
_entity.type
_entity.pdbx_description
1 polymer ?
#
loop_
_entity_poly.entity_id
_entity_poly.type
_entity_poly.pdbx_seq_one_letter_code
_entity_poly.pdbx_strand_id
1 'polypeptide(L)'
;MKSLTKELIKSKFKELNIDDKFFNNFEHEVRRVYGELQTANPNDNPEESNVDASIRSAKEYMAFYVAEIRKGHRKEWAHSFALDSMISKCDVEKARNALDAIEDETEKEKEFIIHAWALKPDLHFLKCYKFLFYEGEEAAYNKAVAYTEAYHRCIDNGKSEIYAHAYANASIFDVVLVAKEPEETYYDLYAEAFELAVRHGMNEVEAHFFCDSCAMASDWRYLCNMEGYLKQFHEAWQIDYYKRLSCNSANQEKSLTKEEKRKIINDVSQMYAKYLL
;
A
#
# COMPACT_ATOMS: atom_id res chain seq x y z
N MET A 1 6.80 51.80 -2.90
CA MET A 1 6.14 50.53 -3.24
C MET A 1 7.09 49.75 -4.14
N LYS A 2 7.48 48.53 -3.75
CA LYS A 2 8.43 47.71 -4.52
C LYS A 2 7.73 47.22 -5.79
N SER A 3 8.34 47.36 -6.96
CA SER A 3 7.80 46.86 -8.22
C SER A 3 8.43 45.53 -8.60
N LEU A 4 7.65 44.62 -9.17
CA LEU A 4 8.15 43.36 -9.70
C LEU A 4 8.82 43.59 -11.06
N THR A 5 10.16 43.60 -11.07
CA THR A 5 10.96 43.74 -12.31
C THR A 5 11.65 42.44 -12.69
N LYS A 6 12.02 42.29 -13.97
CA LYS A 6 12.73 41.11 -14.44
C LYS A 6 14.12 40.99 -13.80
N GLU A 7 14.79 42.12 -13.57
CA GLU A 7 16.09 42.20 -12.91
C GLU A 7 16.01 41.71 -11.47
N LEU A 8 14.94 42.07 -10.74
CA LEU A 8 14.70 41.59 -9.39
C LEU A 8 14.49 40.07 -9.38
N ILE A 9 13.63 39.54 -10.26
CA ILE A 9 13.40 38.09 -10.40
C ILE A 9 14.71 37.36 -10.68
N LYS A 10 15.51 37.86 -11.63
CA LYS A 10 16.81 37.27 -11.98
C LYS A 10 17.80 37.29 -10.80
N SER A 11 17.87 38.40 -10.05
CA SER A 11 18.69 38.47 -8.85
C SER A 11 18.26 37.44 -7.81
N LYS A 12 16.96 37.29 -7.58
CA LYS A 12 16.40 36.34 -6.60
C LYS A 12 16.54 34.88 -7.01
N PHE A 13 16.49 34.59 -8.31
CA PHE A 13 16.80 33.28 -8.83
C PHE A 13 18.27 32.89 -8.59
N LYS A 14 19.21 33.81 -8.81
CA LYS A 14 20.65 33.55 -8.57
C LYS A 14 20.95 33.17 -7.11
N GLU A 15 20.18 33.70 -6.15
CA GLU A 15 20.30 33.34 -4.73
C GLU A 15 19.96 31.86 -4.46
N LEU A 16 19.19 31.19 -5.33
CA LEU A 16 18.80 29.79 -5.16
C LEU A 16 19.94 28.80 -5.47
N ASN A 17 20.98 29.23 -6.18
CA ASN A 17 22.10 28.38 -6.58
C ASN A 17 21.65 27.06 -7.28
N ILE A 18 20.67 27.16 -8.16
CA ILE A 18 20.16 26.06 -9.00
C ILE A 18 20.43 26.35 -10.48
N ASP A 19 20.41 25.29 -11.31
CA ASP A 19 20.72 25.33 -12.74
C ASP A 19 19.85 26.36 -13.49
N ASP A 20 20.47 27.21 -14.32
CA ASP A 20 19.83 28.27 -15.10
C ASP A 20 18.67 27.77 -15.98
N LYS A 21 18.64 26.48 -16.36
CA LYS A 21 17.52 25.90 -17.10
C LYS A 21 16.17 26.03 -16.39
N PHE A 22 16.18 26.21 -15.06
CA PHE A 22 14.98 26.39 -14.25
C PHE A 22 14.51 27.84 -14.12
N PHE A 23 15.26 28.81 -14.67
CA PHE A 23 14.92 30.23 -14.54
C PHE A 23 13.51 30.56 -15.05
N ASN A 24 13.14 30.01 -16.20
CA ASN A 24 11.83 30.27 -16.80
C ASN A 24 10.68 29.77 -15.91
N ASN A 25 10.84 28.63 -15.25
CA ASN A 25 9.87 28.10 -14.29
C ASN A 25 9.74 29.01 -13.07
N PHE A 26 10.86 29.46 -12.50
CA PHE A 26 10.85 30.40 -11.38
C PHE A 26 10.20 31.73 -11.77
N GLU A 27 10.55 32.31 -12.92
CA GLU A 27 9.95 33.56 -13.39
C GLU A 27 8.44 33.42 -13.60
N HIS A 28 8.00 32.30 -14.18
CA HIS A 28 6.58 32.01 -14.37
C HIS A 28 5.85 31.96 -13.03
N GLU A 29 6.40 31.22 -12.06
CA GLU A 29 5.77 31.03 -10.76
C GLU A 29 5.67 32.33 -9.95
N VAL A 30 6.74 33.15 -9.94
CA VAL A 30 6.70 34.47 -9.30
C VAL A 30 5.57 35.32 -9.89
N ARG A 31 5.41 35.32 -11.22
CA ARG A 31 4.37 36.11 -11.89
C ARG A 31 2.97 35.59 -11.62
N ARG A 32 2.79 34.26 -11.59
CA ARG A 32 1.52 33.61 -11.26
C ARG A 32 1.05 34.01 -9.86
N VAL A 33 1.89 33.78 -8.85
CA VAL A 33 1.58 34.11 -7.44
C VAL A 33 1.38 35.61 -7.26
N TYR A 34 2.20 36.45 -7.91
CA TYR A 34 2.01 37.89 -7.86
C TYR A 34 0.64 38.31 -8.41
N GLY A 35 0.19 37.72 -9.52
CA GLY A 35 -1.13 37.98 -10.10
C GLY A 35 -2.28 37.57 -9.16
N GLU A 36 -2.17 36.42 -8.50
CA GLU A 36 -3.16 35.94 -7.54
C GLU A 36 -3.28 36.86 -6.33
N LEU A 37 -2.15 37.33 -5.80
CA LEU A 37 -2.10 38.26 -4.67
C LEU A 37 -2.63 39.66 -5.02
N GLN A 38 -2.62 40.08 -6.29
CA GLN A 38 -3.26 41.34 -6.71
C GLN A 38 -4.78 41.25 -6.70
N THR A 39 -5.34 40.04 -6.84
CA THR A 39 -6.79 39.81 -6.83
C THR A 39 -7.34 39.42 -5.46
N ALA A 40 -6.47 39.08 -4.50
CA ALA A 40 -6.83 38.75 -3.13
C ALA A 40 -7.29 39.99 -2.34
N ASN A 41 -8.15 39.79 -1.33
CA ASN A 41 -8.66 40.88 -0.52
C ASN A 41 -7.49 41.54 0.26
N PRO A 42 -7.22 42.84 0.09
CA PRO A 42 -6.01 43.49 0.63
C PRO A 42 -5.86 43.47 2.16
N ASN A 43 -6.88 43.00 2.89
CA ASN A 43 -6.92 43.01 4.35
C ASN A 43 -6.27 41.79 5.01
N ASP A 44 -5.88 40.76 4.26
CA ASP A 44 -5.44 39.48 4.85
C ASP A 44 -3.95 39.45 5.26
N ASN A 45 -3.11 40.39 4.80
CA ASN A 45 -1.71 40.48 5.25
C ASN A 45 -1.08 41.87 4.99
N PRO A 46 -1.20 42.84 5.92
CA PRO A 46 -0.74 44.22 5.72
C PRO A 46 0.79 44.40 5.83
N GLU A 47 1.54 43.38 6.26
CA GLU A 47 2.98 43.51 6.61
C GLU A 47 3.95 43.07 5.50
N GLU A 48 3.53 42.24 4.53
CA GLU A 48 4.38 41.75 3.44
C GLU A 48 3.94 42.35 2.09
N SER A 49 4.89 42.84 1.28
CA SER A 49 4.54 43.30 -0.08
C SER A 49 4.23 42.11 -0.98
N ASN A 50 3.24 42.23 -1.88
CA ASN A 50 2.92 41.17 -2.86
C ASN A 50 4.15 40.70 -3.67
N VAL A 51 5.13 41.59 -3.89
CA VAL A 51 6.41 41.27 -4.54
C VAL A 51 7.24 40.31 -3.69
N ASP A 52 7.38 40.58 -2.39
CA ASP A 52 8.18 39.74 -1.50
C ASP A 52 7.50 38.38 -1.25
N ALA A 53 6.19 38.38 -1.05
CA ALA A 53 5.38 37.16 -0.88
C ALA A 53 5.47 36.23 -2.11
N SER A 54 5.32 36.77 -3.32
CA SER A 54 5.42 35.98 -4.56
C SER A 54 6.80 35.41 -4.81
N ILE A 55 7.87 36.17 -4.50
CA ILE A 55 9.25 35.67 -4.58
C ILE A 55 9.46 34.54 -3.56
N ARG A 56 9.01 34.72 -2.31
CA ARG A 56 9.15 33.70 -1.27
C ARG A 56 8.44 32.41 -1.65
N SER A 57 7.17 32.49 -2.05
CA SER A 57 6.39 31.34 -2.51
C SER A 57 7.05 30.64 -3.71
N ALA A 58 7.52 31.39 -4.71
CA ALA A 58 8.23 30.78 -5.84
C ALA A 58 9.54 30.10 -5.43
N LYS A 59 10.27 30.62 -4.44
CA LYS A 59 11.48 29.96 -3.91
C LYS A 59 11.13 28.63 -3.22
N GLU A 60 10.07 28.60 -2.41
CA GLU A 60 9.56 27.39 -1.76
C GLU A 60 9.11 26.36 -2.81
N TYR A 61 8.31 26.78 -3.79
CA TYR A 61 7.90 25.96 -4.94
C TYR A 61 9.12 25.34 -5.66
N MET A 62 10.14 26.15 -5.97
CA MET A 62 11.33 25.68 -6.68
C MET A 62 12.14 24.65 -5.89
N ALA A 63 12.12 24.70 -4.55
CA ALA A 63 12.78 23.71 -3.72
C ALA A 63 12.18 22.31 -3.94
N PHE A 64 10.85 22.20 -3.96
CA PHE A 64 10.15 20.94 -4.24
C PHE A 64 10.25 20.54 -5.70
N TYR A 65 9.96 21.46 -6.63
CA TYR A 65 9.98 21.18 -8.07
C TYR A 65 11.32 20.61 -8.54
N VAL A 66 12.43 21.25 -8.14
CA VAL A 66 13.77 20.82 -8.56
C VAL A 66 14.17 19.50 -7.90
N ALA A 67 13.73 19.25 -6.67
CA ALA A 67 13.97 17.98 -5.99
C ALA A 67 13.31 16.82 -6.76
N GLU A 68 12.05 16.97 -7.18
CA GLU A 68 11.34 15.94 -7.95
C GLU A 68 11.96 15.71 -9.33
N ILE A 69 12.31 16.78 -10.07
CA ILE A 69 13.01 16.65 -11.36
C ILE A 69 14.34 15.90 -11.20
N ARG A 70 15.06 16.10 -10.10
CA ARG A 70 16.33 15.40 -9.82
C ARG A 70 16.15 13.91 -9.51
N LYS A 71 15.00 13.51 -8.98
CA LYS A 71 14.63 12.09 -8.83
C LYS A 71 14.34 11.41 -10.18
N GLY A 72 14.16 12.20 -11.24
CA GLY A 72 13.86 11.72 -12.58
C GLY A 72 12.40 11.86 -13.00
N HIS A 73 11.57 12.48 -12.15
CA HIS A 73 10.18 12.76 -12.47
C HIS A 73 10.04 13.75 -13.63
N ARG A 74 8.94 13.63 -14.36
CA ARG A 74 8.55 14.59 -15.40
C ARG A 74 8.00 15.90 -14.82
N LYS A 75 7.82 16.88 -15.70
CA LYS A 75 7.45 18.25 -15.32
C LYS A 75 6.07 18.35 -14.69
N GLU A 76 5.12 17.57 -15.18
CA GLU A 76 3.74 17.51 -14.72
C GLU A 76 3.67 17.03 -13.27
N TRP A 77 4.35 15.91 -12.97
CA TRP A 77 4.50 15.39 -11.61
C TRP A 77 5.16 16.43 -10.70
N ALA A 78 6.34 16.92 -11.09
CA ALA A 78 7.10 17.86 -10.27
C ALA A 78 6.31 19.15 -9.99
N HIS A 79 5.50 19.61 -10.94
CA HIS A 79 4.65 20.78 -10.77
C HIS A 79 3.52 20.53 -9.76
N SER A 80 2.75 19.47 -9.95
CA SER A 80 1.63 19.14 -9.07
C SER A 80 2.10 18.82 -7.65
N PHE A 81 3.17 18.02 -7.51
CA PHE A 81 3.75 17.70 -6.21
C PHE A 81 4.24 18.94 -5.47
N ALA A 82 4.88 19.88 -6.18
CA ALA A 82 5.38 21.11 -5.59
C ALA A 82 4.24 22.04 -5.11
N LEU A 83 3.14 22.14 -5.85
CA LEU A 83 1.97 22.92 -5.42
C LEU A 83 1.35 22.35 -4.14
N ASP A 84 1.12 21.04 -4.10
CA ASP A 84 0.52 20.41 -2.93
C ASP A 84 1.47 20.36 -1.73
N SER A 85 2.78 20.35 -1.95
CA SER A 85 3.77 20.46 -0.87
C SER A 85 3.71 21.80 -0.13
N MET A 86 3.15 22.85 -0.75
CA MET A 86 2.95 24.15 -0.09
C MET A 86 1.69 24.18 0.79
N ILE A 87 0.78 23.20 0.66
CA ILE A 87 -0.56 23.24 1.27
C ILE A 87 -0.84 22.00 2.14
N SER A 88 -0.59 20.80 1.62
CA SER A 88 -0.87 19.53 2.30
C SER A 88 0.30 19.09 3.20
N LYS A 89 -0.04 18.38 4.28
CA LYS A 89 0.92 17.73 5.19
C LYS A 89 1.08 16.23 4.93
N CYS A 90 0.25 15.62 4.08
CA CYS A 90 0.30 14.19 3.81
C CYS A 90 1.10 13.91 2.53
N ASP A 91 2.26 13.27 2.65
CA ASP A 91 3.14 13.01 1.50
C ASP A 91 2.55 12.00 0.50
N VAL A 92 1.75 11.03 0.97
CA VAL A 92 1.05 10.06 0.11
C VAL A 92 0.00 10.76 -0.74
N GLU A 93 -0.75 11.70 -0.18
CA GLU A 93 -1.77 12.47 -0.89
C GLU A 93 -1.14 13.36 -1.97
N LYS A 94 -0.04 14.06 -1.65
CA LYS A 94 0.72 14.86 -2.64
C LYS A 94 1.15 14.01 -3.84
N ALA A 95 1.63 12.80 -3.58
CA ALA A 95 2.04 11.87 -4.64
C ALA A 95 0.84 11.36 -5.46
N ARG A 96 -0.33 11.13 -4.84
CA ARG A 96 -1.56 10.74 -5.57
C ARG A 96 -2.01 11.85 -6.50
N ASN A 97 -2.09 13.08 -6.01
CA ASN A 97 -2.47 14.23 -6.82
C ASN A 97 -1.48 14.47 -7.97
N ALA A 98 -0.17 14.31 -7.70
CA ALA A 98 0.86 14.38 -8.73
C ALA A 98 0.72 13.30 -9.81
N LEU A 99 0.27 12.10 -9.43
CA LEU A 99 -0.05 11.02 -10.35
C LEU A 99 -1.33 11.31 -11.14
N ASP A 100 -2.35 11.91 -10.51
CA ASP A 100 -3.62 12.27 -11.16
C ASP A 100 -3.48 13.40 -12.17
N ALA A 101 -2.48 14.27 -12.01
CA ALA A 101 -2.11 15.30 -12.99
C ALA A 101 -1.54 14.71 -14.30
N ILE A 102 -1.33 13.40 -14.38
CA ILE A 102 -0.84 12.69 -15.55
C ILE A 102 -2.01 12.06 -16.29
N GLU A 103 -2.21 12.38 -17.57
CA GLU A 103 -3.33 11.80 -18.34
C GLU A 103 -3.05 10.36 -18.83
N ASP A 104 -1.81 10.05 -19.19
CA ASP A 104 -1.43 8.76 -19.76
C ASP A 104 -1.15 7.71 -18.68
N GLU A 105 -1.92 6.62 -18.66
CA GLU A 105 -1.81 5.55 -17.66
C GLU A 105 -0.47 4.80 -17.70
N THR A 106 0.18 4.69 -18.88
CA THR A 106 1.50 4.06 -18.96
C THR A 106 2.56 4.94 -18.31
N GLU A 107 2.46 6.25 -18.49
CA GLU A 107 3.33 7.21 -17.83
C GLU A 107 3.04 7.34 -16.34
N LYS A 108 1.78 7.20 -15.88
CA LYS A 108 1.47 7.10 -14.45
C LYS A 108 2.26 5.98 -13.79
N GLU A 109 2.23 4.78 -14.37
CA GLU A 109 2.95 3.65 -13.81
C GLU A 109 4.45 3.92 -13.70
N LYS A 110 5.07 4.53 -14.72
CA LYS A 110 6.49 4.90 -14.68
C LYS A 110 6.80 5.90 -13.57
N GLU A 111 5.99 6.94 -13.44
CA GLU A 111 6.17 7.99 -12.43
C GLU A 111 5.95 7.45 -11.01
N PHE A 112 4.95 6.60 -10.82
CA PHE A 112 4.74 5.87 -9.57
C PHE A 112 5.98 5.03 -9.19
N ILE A 113 6.54 4.29 -10.14
CA ILE A 113 7.75 3.49 -9.93
C ILE A 113 8.92 4.40 -9.51
N ILE A 114 9.16 5.52 -10.19
CA ILE A 114 10.23 6.49 -9.82
C ILE A 114 10.05 6.95 -8.37
N HIS A 115 8.82 7.31 -7.98
CA HIS A 115 8.50 7.77 -6.62
C HIS A 115 8.76 6.68 -5.59
N ALA A 116 8.22 5.48 -5.81
CA ALA A 116 8.37 4.36 -4.89
C ALA A 116 9.83 3.94 -4.70
N TRP A 117 10.62 3.88 -5.78
CA TRP A 117 12.06 3.57 -5.70
C TRP A 117 12.87 4.65 -5.00
N ALA A 118 12.49 5.92 -5.15
CA ALA A 118 13.12 7.02 -4.43
C ALA A 118 12.85 6.98 -2.91
N LEU A 119 11.72 6.40 -2.49
CA LEU A 119 11.37 6.21 -1.08
C LEU A 119 12.12 5.04 -0.44
N LYS A 120 12.09 3.86 -1.07
CA LYS A 120 12.82 2.68 -0.60
C LYS A 120 13.11 1.75 -1.78
N PRO A 121 14.39 1.47 -2.09
CA PRO A 121 14.76 0.69 -3.25
C PRO A 121 14.63 -0.82 -3.00
N ASP A 122 13.39 -1.29 -2.84
CA ASP A 122 13.06 -2.68 -2.51
C ASP A 122 11.83 -3.15 -3.29
N LEU A 123 11.90 -4.35 -3.87
CA LEU A 123 10.83 -4.89 -4.71
C LEU A 123 9.56 -5.25 -3.91
N HIS A 124 9.71 -5.74 -2.68
CA HIS A 124 8.58 -6.06 -1.80
C HIS A 124 7.93 -4.78 -1.29
N PHE A 125 8.74 -3.76 -0.97
CA PHE A 125 8.24 -2.42 -0.69
C PHE A 125 7.42 -1.90 -1.87
N LEU A 126 7.97 -1.93 -3.09
CA LEU A 126 7.27 -1.45 -4.29
C LEU A 126 5.90 -2.13 -4.47
N LYS A 127 5.85 -3.46 -4.37
CA LYS A 127 4.60 -4.22 -4.51
C LYS A 127 3.57 -3.85 -3.45
N CYS A 128 3.97 -3.84 -2.18
CA CYS A 128 3.08 -3.52 -1.06
C CYS A 128 2.62 -2.05 -1.09
N TYR A 129 3.56 -1.14 -1.27
CA TYR A 129 3.30 0.29 -1.37
C TYR A 129 2.35 0.58 -2.53
N LYS A 130 2.52 -0.06 -3.69
CA LYS A 130 1.61 0.07 -4.83
C LYS A 130 0.16 -0.26 -4.45
N PHE A 131 -0.05 -1.43 -3.86
CA PHE A 131 -1.38 -1.85 -3.43
C PHE A 131 -2.01 -0.82 -2.47
N LEU A 132 -1.32 -0.49 -1.38
CA LEU A 132 -1.83 0.46 -0.38
C LEU A 132 -2.04 1.87 -0.95
N PHE A 133 -1.15 2.29 -1.86
CA PHE A 133 -1.23 3.59 -2.52
C PHE A 133 -2.51 3.70 -3.38
N TYR A 134 -2.85 2.68 -4.16
CA TYR A 134 -4.06 2.71 -4.99
C TYR A 134 -5.36 2.47 -4.20
N GLU A 135 -5.30 1.75 -3.08
CA GLU A 135 -6.45 1.54 -2.18
C GLU A 135 -6.82 2.79 -1.33
N GLY A 136 -6.08 3.89 -1.46
CA GLY A 136 -6.40 5.12 -0.72
C GLY A 136 -5.88 5.15 0.73
N GLU A 137 -5.10 4.16 1.17
CA GLU A 137 -4.54 4.12 2.53
C GLU A 137 -3.61 5.33 2.80
N GLU A 138 -3.91 6.11 3.84
CA GLU A 138 -3.11 7.30 4.22
C GLU A 138 -1.76 6.90 4.81
N ALA A 139 -1.72 5.80 5.57
CA ALA A 139 -0.50 5.27 6.16
C ALA A 139 0.31 4.36 5.21
N ALA A 140 0.06 4.44 3.89
CA ALA A 140 0.60 3.50 2.90
C ALA A 140 2.13 3.36 2.98
N TYR A 141 2.85 4.48 3.15
CA TYR A 141 4.30 4.46 3.29
C TYR A 141 4.75 3.68 4.53
N ASN A 142 4.21 4.02 5.70
CA ASN A 142 4.60 3.39 6.97
C ASN A 142 4.26 1.90 7.00
N LYS A 143 3.07 1.53 6.50
CA LYS A 143 2.64 0.14 6.39
C LYS A 143 3.52 -0.65 5.41
N ALA A 144 3.86 -0.08 4.25
CA ALA A 144 4.77 -0.74 3.32
C ALA A 144 6.20 -0.91 3.89
N VAL A 145 6.69 0.06 4.66
CA VAL A 145 7.97 -0.05 5.36
C VAL A 145 7.94 -1.20 6.37
N ALA A 146 6.92 -1.23 7.24
CA ALA A 146 6.75 -2.27 8.25
C ALA A 146 6.60 -3.66 7.63
N TYR A 147 5.84 -3.76 6.54
CA TYR A 147 5.68 -4.98 5.76
C TYR A 147 7.03 -5.51 5.27
N THR A 148 7.81 -4.66 4.58
CA THR A 148 9.11 -5.04 4.02
C THR A 148 10.08 -5.47 5.11
N GLU A 149 10.07 -4.80 6.27
CA GLU A 149 10.92 -5.16 7.41
C GLU A 149 10.53 -6.51 8.03
N ALA A 150 9.24 -6.75 8.22
CA ALA A 150 8.73 -8.03 8.71
C ALA A 150 9.05 -9.18 7.73
N TYR A 151 8.88 -8.93 6.44
CA TYR A 151 9.20 -9.90 5.39
C TYR A 151 10.68 -10.30 5.42
N HIS A 152 11.59 -9.32 5.34
CA HIS A 152 13.03 -9.60 5.34
C HIS A 152 13.50 -10.26 6.64
N ARG A 153 12.97 -9.84 7.80
CA ARG A 153 13.26 -10.49 9.07
C ARG A 153 12.89 -11.98 9.06
N CYS A 154 11.75 -12.35 8.47
CA CYS A 154 11.36 -13.76 8.35
C CYS A 154 12.29 -14.55 7.43
N ILE A 155 12.65 -13.97 6.27
CA ILE A 155 13.57 -14.59 5.30
C ILE A 155 14.96 -14.79 5.93
N ASP A 156 15.50 -13.77 6.60
CA ASP A 156 16.81 -13.84 7.27
C ASP A 156 16.84 -14.91 8.37
N ASN A 157 15.70 -15.20 8.99
CA ASN A 157 15.52 -16.26 9.97
C ASN A 157 15.23 -17.65 9.35
N GLY A 158 15.36 -17.79 8.02
CA GLY A 158 15.23 -19.06 7.31
C GLY A 158 13.78 -19.53 7.08
N LYS A 159 12.80 -18.63 7.20
CA LYS A 159 11.40 -18.93 6.84
C LYS A 159 11.23 -18.91 5.31
N SER A 160 10.15 -19.55 4.84
CA SER A 160 9.82 -19.53 3.41
C SER A 160 9.24 -18.18 2.97
N GLU A 161 9.20 -17.93 1.66
CA GLU A 161 8.55 -16.75 1.09
C GLU A 161 7.04 -16.72 1.41
N ILE A 162 6.35 -17.86 1.37
CA ILE A 162 4.92 -17.96 1.68
C ILE A 162 4.66 -17.53 3.12
N TYR A 163 5.47 -18.06 4.04
CA TYR A 163 5.41 -17.68 5.45
C TYR A 163 5.68 -16.19 5.65
N ALA A 164 6.78 -15.68 5.07
CA ALA A 164 7.21 -14.30 5.24
C ALA A 164 6.15 -13.30 4.72
N HIS A 165 5.52 -13.62 3.58
CA HIS A 165 4.41 -12.81 3.04
C HIS A 165 3.18 -12.82 3.95
N ALA A 166 2.77 -13.99 4.45
CA ALA A 166 1.62 -14.11 5.34
C ALA A 166 1.85 -13.40 6.68
N TYR A 167 3.02 -13.57 7.28
CA TYR A 167 3.44 -12.88 8.50
C TYR A 167 3.42 -11.36 8.30
N ALA A 168 4.07 -10.88 7.24
CA ALA A 168 4.18 -9.45 6.97
C ALA A 168 2.79 -8.83 6.72
N ASN A 169 1.90 -9.51 5.99
CA ASN A 169 0.51 -9.06 5.80
C ASN A 169 -0.23 -8.96 7.14
N ALA A 170 -0.19 -10.01 7.97
CA ALA A 170 -0.85 -10.00 9.28
C ALA A 170 -0.33 -8.89 10.19
N SER A 171 0.95 -8.51 10.06
CA SER A 171 1.56 -7.45 10.87
C SER A 171 1.17 -6.02 10.50
N ILE A 172 0.65 -5.78 9.28
CA ILE A 172 0.31 -4.43 8.80
C ILE A 172 -1.18 -4.20 8.58
N PHE A 173 -1.93 -5.29 8.42
CA PHE A 173 -3.38 -5.26 8.39
C PHE A 173 -3.83 -5.59 9.81
N ASP A 174 -4.21 -4.56 10.54
CA ASP A 174 -4.75 -4.59 11.89
C ASP A 174 -6.04 -5.45 11.90
N VAL A 175 -5.90 -6.77 11.82
CA VAL A 175 -7.01 -7.70 12.05
C VAL A 175 -7.23 -7.69 13.56
N VAL A 176 -7.91 -6.64 14.03
CA VAL A 176 -8.30 -6.46 15.43
C VAL A 176 -9.31 -7.55 15.77
N LEU A 177 -8.78 -8.71 16.11
CA LEU A 177 -9.50 -9.74 16.84
C LEU A 177 -8.88 -9.82 18.24
N VAL A 178 -9.27 -8.83 19.05
CA VAL A 178 -9.52 -8.96 20.50
C VAL A 178 -8.45 -9.73 21.31
N ALA A 179 -7.26 -9.18 21.57
CA ALA A 179 -6.54 -9.52 22.81
C ALA A 179 -5.35 -8.58 23.10
N LYS A 180 -5.14 -8.33 24.39
CA LYS A 180 -4.03 -7.56 24.98
C LYS A 180 -2.76 -8.42 25.19
N GLU A 181 -2.44 -9.32 24.27
CA GLU A 181 -1.31 -10.28 24.33
C GLU A 181 -0.42 -10.11 23.06
N PRO A 182 0.87 -10.53 23.08
CA PRO A 182 1.89 -9.98 22.19
C PRO A 182 1.63 -10.25 20.70
N GLU A 183 1.52 -9.16 19.94
CA GLU A 183 1.27 -9.07 18.49
C GLU A 183 2.03 -10.12 17.66
N GLU A 184 3.29 -10.40 18.01
CA GLU A 184 4.15 -11.33 17.25
C GLU A 184 3.67 -12.78 17.26
N THR A 185 3.06 -13.26 18.35
CA THR A 185 2.58 -14.66 18.43
C THR A 185 1.41 -14.89 17.48
N TYR A 186 0.53 -13.90 17.32
CA TYR A 186 -0.57 -13.98 16.35
C TYR A 186 -0.04 -14.04 14.91
N TYR A 187 0.94 -13.19 14.56
CA TYR A 187 1.52 -13.18 13.21
C TYR A 187 2.22 -14.49 12.86
N ASP A 188 2.97 -15.06 13.81
CA ASP A 188 3.62 -16.36 13.63
C ASP A 188 2.59 -17.45 13.35
N LEU A 189 1.53 -17.54 14.18
CA LEU A 189 0.48 -18.55 14.02
C LEU A 189 -0.29 -18.39 12.71
N TYR A 190 -0.59 -17.15 12.34
CA TYR A 190 -1.21 -16.84 11.06
C TYR A 190 -0.36 -17.35 9.90
N ALA A 191 0.94 -17.04 9.92
CA ALA A 191 1.86 -17.40 8.86
C ALA A 191 2.09 -18.92 8.75
N GLU A 192 2.16 -19.63 9.88
CA GLU A 192 2.24 -21.10 9.91
C GLU A 192 0.99 -21.74 9.32
N ALA A 193 -0.19 -21.27 9.74
CA ALA A 193 -1.48 -21.75 9.23
C ALA A 193 -1.61 -21.50 7.72
N PHE A 194 -1.19 -20.32 7.25
CA PHE A 194 -1.28 -19.93 5.84
C PHE A 194 -0.39 -20.81 4.98
N GLU A 195 0.87 -20.95 5.37
CA GLU A 195 1.82 -21.78 4.64
C GLU A 195 1.34 -23.23 4.58
N LEU A 196 0.81 -23.75 5.68
CA LEU A 196 0.32 -25.13 5.74
C LEU A 196 -0.92 -25.33 4.86
N ALA A 197 -1.86 -24.38 4.87
CA ALA A 197 -3.02 -24.38 3.97
C ALA A 197 -2.60 -24.41 2.49
N VAL A 198 -1.64 -23.56 2.10
CA VAL A 198 -1.13 -23.50 0.72
C VAL A 198 -0.41 -24.81 0.34
N ARG A 199 0.41 -25.39 1.25
CA ARG A 199 1.06 -26.70 1.02
C ARG A 199 0.05 -27.83 0.80
N HIS A 200 -1.16 -27.70 1.35
CA HIS A 200 -2.26 -28.64 1.15
C HIS A 200 -3.19 -28.28 -0.03
N GLY A 201 -2.79 -27.33 -0.87
CA GLY A 201 -3.47 -27.02 -2.14
C GLY A 201 -4.66 -26.06 -2.00
N MET A 202 -4.82 -25.38 -0.86
CA MET A 202 -5.74 -24.25 -0.76
C MET A 202 -5.20 -23.07 -1.58
N ASN A 203 -6.10 -22.34 -2.24
CA ASN A 203 -5.73 -21.06 -2.84
C ASN A 203 -5.56 -19.96 -1.78
N GLU A 204 -5.00 -18.80 -2.17
CA GLU A 204 -4.71 -17.71 -1.21
C GLU A 204 -5.95 -17.24 -0.44
N VAL A 205 -7.11 -17.13 -1.10
CA VAL A 205 -8.36 -16.71 -0.46
C VAL A 205 -8.81 -17.71 0.60
N GLU A 206 -8.77 -19.00 0.27
CA GLU A 206 -9.09 -20.09 1.21
C GLU A 206 -8.11 -20.15 2.37
N ALA A 207 -6.82 -19.97 2.09
CA ALA A 207 -5.78 -19.93 3.10
C ALA A 207 -6.00 -18.76 4.07
N HIS A 208 -6.37 -17.56 3.60
CA HIS A 208 -6.71 -16.44 4.47
C HIS A 208 -7.88 -16.75 5.42
N PHE A 209 -9.00 -17.29 4.91
CA PHE A 209 -10.14 -17.70 5.76
C PHE A 209 -9.76 -18.78 6.78
N PHE A 210 -8.89 -19.71 6.38
CA PHE A 210 -8.38 -20.74 7.25
C PHE A 210 -7.54 -20.16 8.40
N CYS A 211 -6.67 -19.19 8.11
CA CYS A 211 -5.83 -18.52 9.09
C CYS A 211 -6.64 -17.74 10.11
N ASP A 212 -7.62 -16.95 9.66
CA ASP A 212 -8.52 -16.21 10.55
C ASP A 212 -9.23 -17.17 11.52
N SER A 213 -9.67 -18.32 11.03
CA SER A 213 -10.32 -19.34 11.86
C SER A 213 -9.36 -19.95 12.90
N CYS A 214 -8.10 -20.20 12.53
CA CYS A 214 -7.09 -20.76 13.44
C CYS A 214 -6.60 -19.75 14.48
N ALA A 215 -6.38 -18.50 14.06
CA ALA A 215 -5.91 -17.43 14.93
C ALA A 215 -7.02 -16.95 15.89
N MET A 216 -8.30 -17.10 15.52
CA MET A 216 -9.41 -16.97 16.48
C MET A 216 -9.51 -18.16 17.45
N ALA A 217 -9.10 -19.37 17.02
CA ALA A 217 -9.12 -20.56 17.86
C ALA A 217 -7.97 -20.61 18.89
N SER A 218 -6.91 -19.80 18.74
CA SER A 218 -5.81 -19.71 19.73
C SER A 218 -6.22 -19.07 21.06
N ASP A 219 -7.28 -18.25 21.09
CA ASP A 219 -7.92 -17.81 22.35
C ASP A 219 -8.48 -18.98 23.17
N TRP A 220 -8.62 -20.16 22.55
CA TRP A 220 -9.20 -21.35 23.13
C TRP A 220 -8.19 -22.49 23.35
N ARG A 221 -6.89 -22.26 23.60
CA ARG A 221 -5.91 -23.31 23.99
C ARG A 221 -5.89 -24.59 23.11
N TYR A 222 -6.36 -24.54 21.86
CA TYR A 222 -6.41 -25.70 20.95
C TYR A 222 -5.13 -25.90 20.11
N LEU A 223 -4.12 -25.06 20.35
CA LEU A 223 -2.84 -25.01 19.63
C LEU A 223 -2.06 -26.33 19.60
N CYS A 224 -2.26 -27.22 20.58
CA CYS A 224 -1.54 -28.48 20.69
C CYS A 224 -1.85 -29.48 19.56
N ASN A 225 -2.76 -29.16 18.65
CA ASN A 225 -3.22 -30.10 17.62
C ASN A 225 -3.56 -29.41 16.29
N MET A 226 -2.85 -28.32 15.93
CA MET A 226 -3.07 -27.60 14.67
C MET A 226 -3.07 -28.53 13.46
N GLU A 227 -2.14 -29.47 13.34
CA GLU A 227 -2.13 -30.48 12.25
C GLU A 227 -3.38 -31.37 12.24
N GLY A 228 -3.87 -31.80 13.41
CA GLY A 228 -5.09 -32.59 13.52
C GLY A 228 -6.36 -31.79 13.20
N TYR A 229 -6.39 -30.52 13.60
CA TYR A 229 -7.44 -29.57 13.26
C TYR A 229 -7.44 -29.25 11.77
N LEU A 230 -6.27 -29.02 11.18
CA LEU A 230 -6.05 -28.84 9.74
C LEU A 230 -6.56 -30.03 8.94
N LYS A 231 -6.21 -31.25 9.35
CA LYS A 231 -6.68 -32.45 8.69
C LYS A 231 -8.20 -32.56 8.74
N GLN A 232 -8.80 -32.34 9.91
CA GLN A 232 -10.26 -32.38 10.08
C GLN A 232 -10.98 -31.24 9.35
N PHE A 233 -10.43 -30.03 9.37
CA PHE A 233 -11.01 -28.85 8.73
C PHE A 233 -10.86 -28.90 7.22
N HIS A 234 -9.71 -29.36 6.70
CA HIS A 234 -9.49 -29.56 5.27
C HIS A 234 -10.37 -30.69 4.72
N GLU A 235 -10.52 -31.81 5.44
CA GLU A 235 -11.48 -32.87 5.11
C GLU A 235 -12.93 -32.33 5.16
N ALA A 236 -13.33 -31.65 6.24
CA ALA A 236 -14.69 -31.13 6.41
C ALA A 236 -15.06 -30.03 5.41
N TRP A 237 -14.13 -29.11 5.12
CA TRP A 237 -14.32 -28.04 4.15
C TRP A 237 -14.36 -28.59 2.72
N GLN A 238 -13.49 -29.54 2.35
CA GLN A 238 -13.57 -30.17 1.03
C GLN A 238 -14.87 -30.96 0.88
N ILE A 239 -15.33 -31.65 1.93
CA ILE A 239 -16.65 -32.28 1.93
C ILE A 239 -17.76 -31.24 1.69
N ASP A 240 -17.67 -30.05 2.30
CA ASP A 240 -18.64 -28.96 2.09
C ASP A 240 -18.55 -28.38 0.67
N TYR A 241 -17.34 -28.15 0.17
CA TYR A 241 -17.07 -27.66 -1.18
C TYR A 241 -17.56 -28.64 -2.26
N TYR A 242 -17.27 -29.94 -2.13
CA TYR A 242 -17.76 -30.97 -3.04
C TYR A 242 -19.27 -31.16 -2.98
N LYS A 243 -19.91 -30.99 -1.81
CA LYS A 243 -21.38 -30.93 -1.72
C LYS A 243 -21.93 -29.76 -2.52
N ARG A 244 -21.33 -28.58 -2.41
CA ARG A 244 -21.73 -27.38 -3.17
C ARG A 244 -21.48 -27.53 -4.68
N LEU A 245 -20.40 -28.17 -5.10
CA LEU A 245 -20.17 -28.49 -6.53
C LEU A 245 -21.15 -29.54 -7.06
N SER A 246 -21.55 -30.50 -6.22
CA SER A 246 -22.50 -31.56 -6.58
C SER A 246 -23.97 -31.09 -6.52
N CYS A 247 -24.23 -29.91 -5.98
CA CYS A 247 -25.57 -29.35 -5.77
C CYS A 247 -25.65 -27.92 -6.31
N ASN A 248 -26.42 -27.69 -7.38
CA ASN A 248 -26.55 -26.37 -8.02
C ASN A 248 -27.32 -25.32 -7.17
N SER A 249 -27.75 -25.67 -5.95
CA SER A 249 -28.38 -24.74 -5.00
C SER A 249 -28.36 -25.28 -3.56
N ALA A 250 -28.45 -24.38 -2.57
CA ALA A 250 -28.52 -24.73 -1.14
C ALA A 250 -29.72 -25.61 -0.75
N ASN A 251 -30.78 -25.61 -1.57
CA ASN A 251 -31.95 -26.49 -1.38
C ASN A 251 -31.68 -27.93 -1.83
N GLN A 252 -30.82 -28.14 -2.83
CA GLN A 252 -30.40 -29.48 -3.25
C GLN A 252 -29.46 -30.13 -2.23
N GLU A 253 -28.61 -29.34 -1.57
CA GLU A 253 -27.69 -29.85 -0.55
C GLU A 253 -28.44 -30.43 0.67
N LYS A 254 -29.54 -29.78 1.08
CA LYS A 254 -30.43 -30.29 2.14
C LYS A 254 -31.16 -31.58 1.73
N SER A 255 -31.35 -31.80 0.43
CA SER A 255 -32.03 -32.98 -0.12
C SER A 255 -31.13 -34.20 -0.34
N LEU A 256 -29.80 -34.04 -0.16
CA LEU A 256 -28.86 -35.17 -0.24
C LEU A 256 -29.22 -36.25 0.78
N THR A 257 -29.38 -37.47 0.29
CA THR A 257 -29.62 -38.65 1.10
C THR A 257 -28.40 -38.97 1.96
N LYS A 258 -28.61 -39.76 3.03
CA LYS A 258 -27.54 -40.20 3.94
C LYS A 258 -26.44 -40.99 3.20
N GLU A 259 -26.81 -41.67 2.12
CA GLU A 259 -25.93 -42.52 1.33
C GLU A 259 -25.07 -41.69 0.35
N GLU A 260 -25.65 -40.67 -0.28
CA GLU A 260 -24.90 -39.69 -1.10
C GLU A 260 -23.91 -38.89 -0.26
N LYS A 261 -24.31 -38.46 0.95
CA LYS A 261 -23.40 -37.79 1.89
C LYS A 261 -22.23 -38.69 2.28
N ARG A 262 -22.48 -39.99 2.54
CA ARG A 262 -21.42 -40.97 2.83
C ARG A 262 -20.50 -41.21 1.65
N LYS A 263 -21.05 -41.24 0.44
CA LYS A 263 -20.26 -41.42 -0.78
C LYS A 263 -19.29 -40.25 -0.98
N ILE A 264 -19.76 -39.00 -0.86
CA ILE A 264 -18.90 -37.81 -0.93
C ILE A 264 -17.78 -37.86 0.13
N ILE A 265 -18.12 -38.20 1.38
CA ILE A 265 -17.13 -38.34 2.47
C ILE A 265 -16.08 -39.41 2.12
N ASN A 266 -16.50 -40.56 1.61
CA ASN A 266 -15.61 -41.65 1.24
C ASN A 266 -14.73 -41.29 0.04
N ASP A 267 -15.27 -40.62 -0.97
CA ASP A 267 -14.53 -40.22 -2.18
C ASP A 267 -13.43 -39.21 -1.82
N VAL A 268 -13.73 -38.22 -0.96
CA VAL A 268 -12.75 -37.27 -0.42
C VAL A 268 -11.69 -38.02 0.40
N SER A 269 -12.10 -38.90 1.31
CA SER A 269 -11.17 -39.67 2.16
C SER A 269 -10.23 -40.59 1.35
N GLN A 270 -10.72 -41.17 0.24
CA GLN A 270 -9.91 -42.01 -0.65
C GLN A 270 -8.93 -41.20 -1.51
N MET A 271 -9.27 -39.97 -1.88
CA MET A 271 -8.30 -39.07 -2.53
C MET A 271 -7.10 -38.81 -1.61
N TYR A 272 -7.31 -38.56 -0.31
CA TYR A 272 -6.21 -38.37 0.65
C TYR A 272 -5.29 -39.58 0.79
N ALA A 273 -5.85 -40.79 0.80
CA ALA A 273 -5.05 -42.01 0.90
C ALA A 273 -4.09 -42.19 -0.28
N LYS A 274 -4.34 -41.55 -1.43
CA LYS A 274 -3.45 -41.56 -2.60
C LYS A 274 -2.35 -40.50 -2.57
N TYR A 275 -2.49 -39.43 -1.79
CA TYR A 275 -1.50 -38.34 -1.69
C TYR A 275 -0.55 -38.48 -0.49
N LEU A 276 -0.75 -39.49 0.35
CA LEU A 276 0.08 -39.82 1.52
C LEU A 276 1.00 -41.03 1.31
N LEU A 277 1.13 -41.50 0.06
CA LEU A 277 2.10 -42.50 -0.43
C LEU A 277 2.96 -41.87 -1.51
#